data_AF-A0A1V5Y2N5-F1
#
_entry.id   AF-A0A1V5Y2N5-F1
#
_cell.length_a   1.000
_cell.length_b   1.000
_cell.length_c   1.000
_cell.angle_alpha   90.00
_cell.angle_beta   90.00
_cell.angle_gamma   90.00
#
_symmetry.space_group_name_H-M   'P 1'
#
loop_
_entity.id
_entity.type
_entity.pdbx_description
1 polymer ?
#
loop_
_entity_poly.entity_id
_entity_poly.type
_entity_poly.pdbx_seq_one_letter_code
_entity_poly.pdbx_strand_id
1 'polypeptide(L)'
;MGNNFQTMRLRGYIFLIGRSIRRNPSRIIFNIISMAIGASILCAALTAYFSVREPLLRELGRAFPENRLLAKPKTLGLGPLQVNRSKLTGDVISKIRRIRGVTAVYPIQPLWFPVRAEGRIFGEEISSDIVVSGAPPELVENSLSAGQSFAMPLPGEPLPVVISRYFLDLYNLGLAQSNNLPQLNESSAVGRTFSLVLGESTISGLVSVSKSKTIACKVVGFTPDVSLFGLIIPLEAVEKYNLWYAGREVSDYTQAQVEIADAREFDRIRLELSGLGLMVESNRNVMQYLKMIANIISMIIMSLAVGVLFLAAVNLTHSERMALMERRGELGLLGALGATRKMMRWIYLGEKSITGLAAGLIGAGAFALCWNIVMTNLPDAVRRLPIIGSAIPQMRLDAAVLAIVILFIAFWGAVICYLPIRRLLRLYPARLLKE
;
A
#
# COMPACT_ATOMS: atom_id res chain seq x y z
N MET A 1 -1.94 44.75 -37.58
CA MET A 1 -1.91 43.88 -38.79
C MET A 1 -1.18 42.54 -38.62
N GLY A 2 -0.19 42.40 -37.72
CA GLY A 2 0.53 41.12 -37.53
C GLY A 2 -0.30 39.95 -36.95
N ASN A 3 -1.30 40.23 -36.12
CA ASN A 3 -2.12 39.19 -35.47
C ASN A 3 -3.06 38.46 -36.46
N ASN A 4 -3.62 39.19 -37.44
CA ASN A 4 -4.53 38.61 -38.46
C ASN A 4 -3.81 37.73 -39.49
N PHE A 5 -2.54 38.03 -39.79
CA PHE A 5 -1.74 37.18 -40.70
C PHE A 5 -1.33 35.86 -40.04
N GLN A 6 -1.05 35.87 -38.73
CA GLN A 6 -0.76 34.64 -37.99
C GLN A 6 -2.00 33.76 -37.85
N THR A 7 -3.18 34.35 -37.60
CA THR A 7 -4.45 33.60 -37.50
C THR A 7 -4.90 33.03 -38.85
N MET A 8 -4.72 33.74 -39.97
CA MET A 8 -4.96 33.20 -41.32
C MET A 8 -4.03 32.03 -41.67
N ARG A 9 -2.75 32.12 -41.30
CA ARG A 9 -1.81 31.00 -41.45
C ARG A 9 -2.25 29.79 -40.63
N LEU A 10 -2.62 29.97 -39.36
CA LEU A 10 -3.07 28.90 -38.47
C LEU A 10 -4.33 28.20 -38.99
N ARG A 11 -5.31 28.97 -39.49
CA ARG A 11 -6.52 28.42 -40.13
C ARG A 11 -6.19 27.58 -41.37
N GLY A 12 -5.25 28.05 -42.20
CA GLY A 12 -4.74 27.29 -43.34
C GLY A 12 -4.07 25.97 -42.93
N TYR A 13 -3.25 25.99 -41.86
CA TYR A 13 -2.64 24.77 -41.30
C TYR A 13 -3.69 23.77 -40.84
N ILE A 14 -4.68 24.21 -40.05
CA ILE A 14 -5.75 23.35 -39.54
C ILE A 14 -6.59 22.77 -40.68
N PHE A 15 -6.91 23.57 -41.70
CA PHE A 15 -7.65 23.13 -42.88
C PHE A 15 -6.90 22.02 -43.64
N LEU A 16 -5.59 22.21 -43.87
CA LEU A 16 -4.76 21.22 -44.54
C LEU A 16 -4.64 19.91 -43.74
N ILE A 17 -4.49 20.02 -42.41
CA ILE A 17 -4.44 18.84 -41.52
C ILE A 17 -5.78 18.08 -41.56
N GLY A 18 -6.91 18.79 -41.43
CA GLY A 18 -8.24 18.17 -41.48
C GLY A 18 -8.53 17.47 -42.82
N ARG A 19 -8.11 18.06 -43.94
CA ARG A 19 -8.23 17.45 -45.27
C ARG A 19 -7.32 16.24 -45.43
N SER A 20 -6.12 16.29 -44.87
CA SER A 20 -5.16 15.17 -44.85
C SER A 20 -5.70 13.96 -44.09
N ILE A 21 -6.42 14.19 -42.99
CA ILE A 21 -7.04 13.12 -42.18
C ILE A 21 -8.18 12.43 -42.94
N ARG A 22 -9.06 13.18 -43.62
CA ARG A 22 -10.22 12.58 -44.30
C ARG A 22 -9.89 11.71 -45.51
N ARG A 23 -8.66 11.79 -46.04
CA ARG A 23 -8.33 11.14 -47.31
C ARG A 23 -8.16 9.62 -47.20
N ASN A 24 -7.60 9.12 -46.10
CA ASN A 24 -7.36 7.68 -45.87
C ASN A 24 -7.84 7.27 -44.47
N PRO A 25 -9.17 7.14 -44.25
CA PRO A 25 -9.74 6.90 -42.93
C PRO A 25 -9.32 5.54 -42.34
N SER A 26 -9.25 4.49 -43.16
CA SER A 26 -8.90 3.12 -42.71
C SER A 26 -7.52 3.06 -42.03
N ARG A 27 -6.52 3.70 -42.63
CA ARG A 27 -5.15 3.73 -42.10
C ARG A 27 -5.04 4.55 -40.82
N ILE A 28 -5.76 5.68 -40.76
CA ILE A 28 -5.78 6.52 -39.56
C ILE A 28 -6.46 5.79 -38.41
N ILE A 29 -7.56 5.10 -38.68
CA ILE A 29 -8.23 4.24 -37.69
C ILE A 29 -7.27 3.16 -37.19
N PHE A 30 -6.55 2.47 -38.07
CA PHE A 30 -5.57 1.46 -37.67
C PHE A 30 -4.46 2.03 -36.77
N ASN A 31 -3.89 3.18 -37.13
CA ASN A 31 -2.85 3.83 -36.34
C ASN A 31 -3.39 4.32 -34.98
N ILE A 32 -4.62 4.86 -34.96
CA ILE A 32 -5.31 5.26 -33.73
C ILE A 32 -5.54 4.06 -32.82
N ILE A 33 -6.03 2.93 -33.36
CA ILE A 33 -6.25 1.70 -32.58
C ILE A 33 -4.94 1.19 -31.99
N SER A 34 -3.87 1.10 -32.79
CA SER A 34 -2.57 0.62 -32.30
C SER A 34 -2.01 1.49 -31.18
N MET A 35 -2.09 2.82 -31.32
CA MET A 35 -1.67 3.75 -30.27
C MET A 35 -2.61 3.72 -29.06
N ALA A 36 -3.92 3.54 -29.26
CA ALA A 36 -4.91 3.45 -28.19
C ALA A 36 -4.72 2.18 -27.35
N ILE A 37 -4.33 1.06 -27.95
CA ILE A 37 -3.97 -0.16 -27.22
C ILE A 37 -2.74 0.10 -26.33
N GLY A 38 -1.68 0.70 -26.88
CA GLY A 38 -0.49 1.05 -26.10
C GLY A 38 -0.80 2.04 -24.97
N ALA A 39 -1.67 3.01 -25.23
CA ALA A 39 -2.17 3.96 -24.25
C ALA A 39 -2.93 3.29 -23.11
N SER A 40 -3.86 2.38 -23.44
CA SER A 40 -4.66 1.63 -22.47
C SER A 40 -3.78 0.77 -21.57
N ILE A 41 -2.78 0.08 -22.15
CA ILE A 41 -1.84 -0.75 -21.40
C ILE A 41 -0.94 0.11 -20.50
N LEU A 42 -0.50 1.28 -20.96
CA LEU A 42 0.26 2.22 -20.15
C LEU A 42 -0.57 2.73 -18.96
N CYS A 43 -1.84 3.10 -19.18
CA CYS A 43 -2.76 3.46 -18.09
C CYS A 43 -2.92 2.30 -17.09
N ALA A 44 -3.10 1.07 -17.57
CA ALA A 44 -3.22 -0.11 -16.72
C ALA A 44 -1.96 -0.36 -15.88
N ALA A 45 -0.78 -0.24 -16.49
CA ALA A 45 0.49 -0.42 -15.80
C ALA A 45 0.75 0.67 -14.74
N LEU A 46 0.47 1.94 -15.07
CA LEU A 46 0.57 3.04 -14.11
C LEU A 46 -0.43 2.87 -12.96
N THR A 47 -1.66 2.45 -13.27
CA THR A 47 -2.66 2.15 -12.24
C THR A 47 -2.15 1.05 -11.33
N ALA A 48 -1.73 -0.10 -11.88
CA ALA A 48 -1.19 -1.20 -11.09
C ALA A 48 0.03 -0.77 -10.24
N TYR A 49 0.91 0.07 -10.78
CA TYR A 49 2.07 0.60 -10.06
C TYR A 49 1.66 1.41 -8.83
N PHE A 50 0.83 2.44 -8.97
CA PHE A 50 0.42 3.28 -7.84
C PHE A 50 -0.52 2.54 -6.88
N SER A 51 -1.42 1.73 -7.43
CA SER A 51 -2.47 1.04 -6.68
C SER A 51 -2.00 -0.13 -5.85
N VAL A 52 -0.97 -0.85 -6.31
CA VAL A 52 -0.47 -1.99 -5.55
C VAL A 52 0.61 -1.50 -4.60
N ARG A 53 1.54 -0.66 -5.08
CA ARG A 53 2.73 -0.28 -4.31
C ARG A 53 2.40 0.55 -3.09
N GLU A 54 1.63 1.63 -3.21
CA GLU A 54 1.40 2.53 -2.07
C GLU A 54 0.56 1.89 -0.96
N PRO A 55 -0.59 1.24 -1.24
CA PRO A 55 -1.37 0.56 -0.21
C PRO A 55 -0.62 -0.60 0.42
N LEU A 56 0.11 -1.39 -0.37
CA LEU A 56 0.94 -2.47 0.14
C LEU A 56 2.00 -1.93 1.10
N LEU A 57 2.76 -0.91 0.70
CA LEU A 57 3.79 -0.33 1.58
C LEU A 57 3.19 0.33 2.82
N ARG A 58 1.98 0.90 2.73
CA ARG A 58 1.26 1.47 3.87
C ARG A 58 0.80 0.41 4.86
N GLU A 59 0.16 -0.65 4.39
CA GLU A 59 -0.28 -1.77 5.23
C GLU A 59 0.91 -2.49 5.87
N LEU A 60 1.96 -2.74 5.08
CA LEU A 60 3.19 -3.30 5.62
C LEU A 60 3.82 -2.36 6.65
N GLY A 61 3.81 -1.05 6.43
CA GLY A 61 4.37 -0.07 7.37
C GLY A 61 3.62 -0.04 8.70
N ARG A 62 2.32 -0.30 8.68
CA ARG A 62 1.50 -0.46 9.90
C ARG A 62 1.81 -1.75 10.63
N ALA A 63 1.95 -2.86 9.91
CA ALA A 63 2.26 -4.17 10.51
C ALA A 63 3.71 -4.27 11.00
N PHE A 64 4.65 -3.60 10.30
CA PHE A 64 6.09 -3.66 10.54
C PHE A 64 6.71 -2.25 10.52
N PRO A 65 6.46 -1.43 11.56
CA PRO A 65 6.99 -0.07 11.63
C PRO A 65 8.53 -0.04 11.65
N GLU A 66 9.13 0.72 10.72
CA GLU A 66 10.61 0.82 10.59
C GLU A 66 11.26 1.56 11.76
N ASN A 67 10.52 2.48 12.36
CA ASN A 67 10.98 3.34 13.46
C ASN A 67 10.64 2.77 14.84
N ARG A 68 10.30 1.48 14.94
CA ARG A 68 10.07 0.83 16.23
C ARG A 68 11.04 -0.32 16.44
N LEU A 69 11.59 -0.34 17.64
CA LEU A 69 12.47 -1.36 18.16
C LEU A 69 11.73 -2.14 19.23
N LEU A 70 11.87 -3.45 19.24
CA LEU A 70 11.36 -4.28 20.32
C LEU A 70 12.53 -4.63 21.23
N ALA A 71 12.57 -4.02 22.41
CA ALA A 71 13.59 -4.28 23.42
C ALA A 71 13.08 -5.33 24.41
N LYS A 72 13.82 -6.43 24.55
CA LYS A 72 13.53 -7.53 25.48
C LYS A 72 14.72 -7.77 26.41
N PRO A 73 14.53 -8.27 27.63
CA PRO A 73 15.63 -8.75 28.45
C PRO A 73 16.45 -9.81 27.73
N LYS A 74 17.78 -9.76 27.86
CA LYS A 74 18.66 -10.77 27.26
C LYS A 74 18.61 -12.03 28.12
N THR A 75 18.14 -13.13 27.52
CA THR A 75 18.11 -14.45 28.16
C THR A 75 19.33 -15.25 27.74
N LEU A 76 19.92 -16.00 28.68
CA LEU A 76 20.84 -17.09 28.35
C LEU A 76 20.10 -18.40 28.59
N GLY A 77 19.90 -19.17 27.53
CA GLY A 77 19.40 -20.54 27.62
C GLY A 77 20.55 -21.53 27.70
N LEU A 78 20.56 -22.36 28.75
CA LEU A 78 21.31 -23.63 28.80
C LEU A 78 20.28 -24.76 28.87
N GLY A 79 19.83 -25.24 27.69
CA GLY A 79 18.76 -26.25 27.62
C GLY A 79 17.45 -25.74 28.22
N PRO A 80 16.78 -26.49 29.11
CA PRO A 80 15.51 -26.08 29.73
C PRO A 80 15.66 -24.95 30.78
N LEU A 81 16.88 -24.59 31.17
CA LEU A 81 17.15 -23.51 32.12
C LEU A 81 17.41 -22.20 31.36
N GLN A 82 16.49 -21.25 31.49
CA GLN A 82 16.69 -19.87 31.04
C GLN A 82 17.06 -18.99 32.22
N VAL A 83 18.21 -18.33 32.15
CA VAL A 83 18.62 -17.33 33.13
C VAL A 83 18.54 -15.95 32.48
N ASN A 84 17.65 -15.11 33.00
CA ASN A 84 17.56 -13.71 32.62
C ASN A 84 18.77 -12.96 33.17
N ARG A 85 19.67 -12.48 32.30
CA ARG A 85 20.84 -11.69 32.73
C ARG A 85 20.47 -10.27 33.13
N SER A 86 19.35 -9.77 32.63
CA SER A 86 18.82 -8.44 32.90
C SER A 86 17.32 -8.53 33.15
N LYS A 87 16.79 -7.55 33.87
CA LYS A 87 15.36 -7.31 34.00
C LYS A 87 15.04 -5.98 33.36
N LEU A 88 13.89 -5.89 32.71
CA LEU A 88 13.39 -4.63 32.20
C LEU A 88 12.53 -4.00 33.31
N THR A 89 13.14 -3.15 34.12
CA THR A 89 12.49 -2.45 35.24
C THR A 89 12.10 -1.02 34.86
N GLY A 90 11.27 -0.37 35.68
CA GLY A 90 10.92 1.06 35.52
C GLY A 90 12.15 1.99 35.41
N ASP A 91 13.24 1.68 36.12
CA ASP A 91 14.50 2.42 36.01
C ASP A 91 15.16 2.27 34.63
N VAL A 92 15.14 1.05 34.08
CA VAL A 92 15.67 0.78 32.74
C VAL A 92 14.81 1.50 31.69
N ILE A 93 13.49 1.45 31.80
CA ILE A 93 12.57 2.20 30.93
C ILE A 93 12.87 3.71 30.98
N SER A 94 13.10 4.25 32.17
CA SER A 94 13.45 5.65 32.37
C SER A 94 14.80 6.02 31.73
N LYS A 95 15.78 5.10 31.76
CA LYS A 95 17.05 5.27 31.04
C LYS A 95 16.86 5.25 29.52
N ILE A 96 16.03 4.33 29.00
CA ILE A 96 15.73 4.26 27.56
C ILE A 96 15.09 5.56 27.06
N ARG A 97 14.14 6.12 27.83
CA ARG A 97 13.48 7.40 27.50
C ARG A 97 14.45 8.58 27.39
N ARG A 98 15.63 8.51 28.04
CA ARG A 98 16.66 9.56 28.01
C ARG A 98 17.66 9.38 26.86
N ILE A 99 17.62 8.27 26.12
CA ILE A 99 18.48 8.06 24.96
C ILE A 99 18.13 9.08 23.88
N ARG A 100 19.14 9.81 23.39
CA ARG A 100 18.96 10.77 22.30
C ARG A 100 18.48 10.03 21.05
N GLY A 101 17.39 10.51 20.46
CA GLY A 101 16.76 9.91 19.27
C GLY A 101 15.55 9.04 19.57
N VAL A 102 15.33 8.66 20.84
CA VAL A 102 14.11 7.99 21.28
C VAL A 102 13.00 9.03 21.47
N THR A 103 11.86 8.81 20.81
CA THR A 103 10.69 9.69 20.90
C THR A 103 9.67 9.19 21.92
N ALA A 104 9.48 7.88 21.99
CA ALA A 104 8.55 7.25 22.92
C ALA A 104 9.02 5.85 23.34
N VAL A 105 8.57 5.41 24.51
CA VAL A 105 8.83 4.06 25.04
C VAL A 105 7.54 3.52 25.64
N TYR A 106 7.07 2.42 25.07
CA TYR A 106 5.85 1.73 25.47
C TYR A 106 6.20 0.41 26.15
N PRO A 107 6.27 0.37 27.49
CA PRO A 107 6.53 -0.86 28.23
C PRO A 107 5.32 -1.80 28.17
N ILE A 108 5.56 -3.11 28.09
CA ILE A 108 4.52 -4.14 28.05
C ILE A 108 4.75 -5.10 29.22
N GLN A 109 3.70 -5.29 30.01
CA GLN A 109 3.73 -6.11 31.22
C GLN A 109 2.67 -7.21 31.17
N PRO A 110 2.99 -8.48 31.44
CA PRO A 110 1.96 -9.52 31.52
C PRO A 110 1.29 -9.52 32.91
N LEU A 111 0.14 -10.18 33.01
CA LEU A 111 -0.33 -10.67 34.30
C LEU A 111 0.55 -11.86 34.71
N TRP A 112 1.23 -11.73 35.85
CA TRP A 112 2.22 -12.71 36.34
C TRP A 112 1.58 -13.88 37.12
N PHE A 113 0.33 -14.20 36.78
CA PHE A 113 -0.46 -15.24 37.42
C PHE A 113 -1.47 -15.81 36.40
N PRO A 114 -2.03 -17.01 36.65
CA PRO A 114 -2.94 -17.65 35.71
C PRO A 114 -4.20 -16.82 35.44
N VAL A 115 -4.64 -16.77 34.19
CA VAL A 115 -5.86 -16.08 33.78
C VAL A 115 -6.60 -16.89 32.75
N ARG A 116 -7.92 -16.98 32.95
CA ARG A 116 -8.84 -17.63 32.03
C ARG A 116 -9.88 -16.63 31.53
N ALA A 117 -10.23 -16.73 30.25
CA ALA A 117 -11.36 -15.99 29.68
C ALA A 117 -12.58 -16.91 29.58
N GLU A 118 -13.74 -16.35 29.92
CA GLU A 118 -15.04 -17.01 29.84
C GLU A 118 -16.03 -16.12 29.09
N GLY A 119 -16.77 -16.69 28.16
CA GLY A 119 -17.77 -15.94 27.40
C GLY A 119 -18.68 -16.85 26.61
N ARG A 120 -19.70 -16.26 26.00
CA ARG A 120 -20.62 -16.97 25.11
C ARG A 120 -20.38 -16.57 23.67
N ILE A 121 -20.19 -17.57 22.80
CA ILE A 121 -20.06 -17.38 21.36
C ILE A 121 -21.08 -18.31 20.69
N PHE A 122 -22.03 -17.73 19.96
CA PHE A 122 -23.12 -18.46 19.28
C PHE A 122 -23.96 -19.37 20.19
N GLY A 123 -24.14 -18.98 21.45
CA GLY A 123 -24.95 -19.73 22.43
C GLY A 123 -24.17 -20.75 23.25
N GLU A 124 -22.94 -21.08 22.83
CA GLU A 124 -22.05 -21.98 23.56
C GLU A 124 -21.19 -21.20 24.57
N GLU A 125 -21.04 -21.76 25.77
CA GLU A 125 -20.10 -21.26 26.77
C GLU A 125 -18.69 -21.76 26.46
N ILE A 126 -17.78 -20.82 26.27
CA ILE A 126 -16.38 -21.10 25.97
C ILE A 126 -15.54 -20.56 27.11
N SER A 127 -14.61 -21.40 27.55
CA SER A 127 -13.66 -21.07 28.59
C SER A 127 -12.27 -21.52 28.14
N SER A 128 -11.28 -20.62 28.18
CA SER A 128 -9.93 -20.92 27.73
C SER A 128 -8.89 -20.08 28.46
N ASP A 129 -7.76 -20.69 28.78
CA ASP A 129 -6.61 -19.99 29.34
C ASP A 129 -6.03 -19.04 28.28
N ILE A 130 -5.77 -17.80 28.69
CA ILE A 130 -5.36 -16.76 27.76
C ILE A 130 -4.25 -15.90 28.35
N VAL A 131 -3.29 -15.56 27.50
CA VAL A 131 -2.25 -14.60 27.85
C VAL A 131 -2.87 -13.20 27.86
N VAL A 132 -2.69 -12.48 28.96
CA VAL A 132 -3.13 -11.09 29.10
C VAL A 132 -1.91 -10.22 29.33
N SER A 133 -1.77 -9.18 28.50
CA SER A 133 -0.71 -8.20 28.59
C SER A 133 -1.28 -6.79 28.76
N GLY A 134 -0.52 -5.95 29.45
CA GLY A 134 -0.78 -4.56 29.72
C GLY A 134 0.03 -3.70 28.76
N ALA A 135 -0.61 -2.73 28.14
CA ALA A 135 0.05 -1.76 27.26
C ALA A 135 -0.42 -0.33 27.57
N PRO A 136 0.43 0.69 27.35
CA PRO A 136 0.01 2.08 27.40
C PRO A 136 -1.06 2.38 26.33
N PRO A 137 -2.01 3.28 26.60
CA PRO A 137 -3.07 3.62 25.66
C PRO A 137 -2.58 4.08 24.29
N GLU A 138 -1.48 4.82 24.26
CA GLU A 138 -0.90 5.39 23.05
C GLU A 138 -0.42 4.29 22.08
N LEU A 139 -0.06 3.11 22.61
CA LEU A 139 0.41 2.00 21.78
C LEU A 139 -0.70 1.37 20.96
N VAL A 140 -1.95 1.39 21.47
CA VAL A 140 -3.11 0.73 20.86
C VAL A 140 -4.15 1.71 20.31
N GLU A 141 -3.89 3.01 20.35
CA GLU A 141 -4.82 4.07 19.92
C GLU A 141 -5.34 3.85 18.49
N ASN A 142 -4.45 3.49 17.56
CA ASN A 142 -4.80 3.21 16.16
C ASN A 142 -5.60 1.90 15.95
N SER A 143 -5.71 1.07 16.99
CA SER A 143 -6.40 -0.22 16.98
C SER A 143 -7.81 -0.13 17.60
N LEU A 144 -8.20 1.04 18.12
CA LEU A 144 -9.50 1.27 18.73
C LEU A 144 -10.58 1.48 17.68
N SER A 145 -11.77 0.95 17.95
CA SER A 145 -12.95 1.22 17.14
C SER A 145 -13.53 2.60 17.45
N ALA A 146 -14.21 3.20 16.47
CA ALA A 146 -14.77 4.54 16.60
C ALA A 146 -15.65 4.68 17.86
N GLY A 147 -15.36 5.70 18.67
CA GLY A 147 -16.09 5.99 19.91
C GLY A 147 -15.77 5.08 21.09
N GLN A 148 -14.78 4.19 20.99
CA GLN A 148 -14.28 3.44 22.14
C GLN A 148 -13.06 4.12 22.76
N SER A 149 -12.81 3.86 24.04
CA SER A 149 -11.65 4.33 24.79
C SER A 149 -10.86 3.16 25.38
N PHE A 150 -9.58 3.38 25.62
CA PHE A 150 -8.70 2.42 26.25
C PHE A 150 -7.98 3.07 27.43
N ALA A 151 -8.67 3.10 28.56
CA ALA A 151 -8.17 3.66 29.81
C ALA A 151 -8.69 2.82 30.97
N MET A 152 -8.15 3.05 32.17
CA MET A 152 -8.68 2.41 33.37
C MET A 152 -10.17 2.81 33.54
N PRO A 153 -11.10 1.84 33.60
CA PRO A 153 -12.52 2.13 33.70
C PRO A 153 -12.88 2.65 35.09
N LEU A 154 -14.01 3.38 35.17
CA LEU A 154 -14.58 3.75 36.45
C LEU A 154 -15.07 2.50 37.21
N PRO A 155 -15.17 2.52 38.54
CA PRO A 155 -15.68 1.38 39.31
C PRO A 155 -17.06 0.94 38.81
N GLY A 156 -17.19 -0.33 38.43
CA GLY A 156 -18.43 -0.93 37.93
C GLY A 156 -18.56 -0.97 36.40
N GLU A 157 -17.72 -0.24 35.67
CA GLU A 157 -17.65 -0.33 34.21
C GLU A 157 -16.77 -1.51 33.76
N PRO A 158 -17.07 -2.12 32.60
CA PRO A 158 -16.27 -3.22 32.08
C PRO A 158 -14.88 -2.75 31.62
N LEU A 159 -13.86 -3.56 31.87
CA LEU A 159 -12.48 -3.28 31.46
C LEU A 159 -12.36 -3.30 29.93
N PRO A 160 -11.88 -2.22 29.28
CA PRO A 160 -11.67 -2.22 27.84
C PRO A 160 -10.52 -3.16 27.48
N VAL A 161 -10.75 -4.01 26.47
CA VAL A 161 -9.80 -4.98 25.96
C VAL A 161 -9.61 -4.79 24.46
N VAL A 162 -8.36 -4.71 24.03
CA VAL A 162 -7.96 -4.84 22.63
C VAL A 162 -7.50 -6.27 22.39
N ILE A 163 -7.95 -6.90 21.31
CA ILE A 163 -7.64 -8.30 21.00
C ILE A 163 -6.68 -8.36 19.81
N SER A 164 -5.68 -9.24 19.84
CA SER A 164 -4.87 -9.49 18.64
C SER A 164 -5.73 -10.12 17.53
N ARG A 165 -5.63 -9.58 16.30
CA ARG A 165 -6.37 -10.11 15.14
C ARG A 165 -6.13 -11.60 14.90
N TYR A 166 -4.96 -12.10 15.29
CA TYR A 166 -4.61 -13.51 15.20
C TYR A 166 -5.60 -14.45 15.91
N PHE A 167 -6.24 -14.02 17.01
CA PHE A 167 -7.26 -14.85 17.68
C PHE A 167 -8.55 -14.98 16.85
N LEU A 168 -8.94 -13.94 16.12
CA LEU A 168 -10.08 -14.04 15.20
C LEU A 168 -9.76 -15.02 14.06
N ASP A 169 -8.53 -14.97 13.54
CA ASP A 169 -8.09 -15.87 12.48
C ASP A 169 -8.04 -17.32 12.96
N LEU A 170 -7.48 -17.56 14.16
CA LEU A 170 -7.47 -18.89 14.77
C LEU A 170 -8.88 -19.44 14.99
N TYR A 171 -9.82 -18.61 15.45
CA TYR A 171 -11.21 -19.00 15.58
C TYR A 171 -11.81 -19.35 14.21
N ASN A 172 -11.68 -18.46 13.24
CA ASN A 172 -12.31 -18.61 11.93
C ASN A 172 -11.78 -19.83 11.16
N LEU A 173 -10.46 -19.99 11.14
CA LEU A 173 -9.78 -21.06 10.40
C LEU A 173 -9.79 -22.39 11.17
N GLY A 174 -9.60 -22.34 12.49
CA GLY A 174 -9.45 -23.53 13.34
C GLY A 174 -10.77 -24.13 13.79
N LEU A 175 -11.73 -23.29 14.23
CA LEU A 175 -12.97 -23.73 14.86
C LEU A 175 -14.18 -23.54 13.93
N ALA A 176 -14.33 -22.36 13.33
CA ALA A 176 -15.54 -22.03 12.58
C ALA A 176 -15.64 -22.83 11.28
N GLN A 177 -14.57 -22.87 10.49
CA GLN A 177 -14.55 -23.61 9.24
C GLN A 177 -14.68 -25.13 9.44
N SER A 178 -14.07 -25.69 10.48
CA SER A 178 -14.12 -27.12 10.77
C SER A 178 -15.48 -27.59 11.32
N ASN A 179 -16.20 -26.72 12.03
CA ASN A 179 -17.48 -27.03 12.65
C ASN A 179 -18.69 -26.38 11.96
N ASN A 180 -18.50 -25.79 10.77
CA ASN A 180 -19.53 -25.05 10.03
C ASN A 180 -20.21 -23.93 10.85
N LEU A 181 -19.46 -23.29 11.76
CA LEU A 181 -19.94 -22.15 12.53
C LEU A 181 -19.79 -20.85 11.71
N PRO A 182 -20.59 -19.80 12.02
CA PRO A 182 -20.44 -18.51 11.37
C PRO A 182 -19.08 -17.88 11.69
N GLN A 183 -18.42 -17.33 10.67
CA GLN A 183 -17.17 -16.60 10.86
C GLN A 183 -17.41 -15.28 11.58
N LEU A 184 -16.49 -14.91 12.47
CA LEU A 184 -16.49 -13.63 13.17
C LEU A 184 -15.65 -12.62 12.42
N ASN A 185 -16.17 -11.40 12.30
CA ASN A 185 -15.40 -10.24 11.86
C ASN A 185 -15.22 -9.26 13.03
N GLU A 186 -14.25 -8.35 12.91
CA GLU A 186 -13.91 -7.36 13.94
C GLU A 186 -15.14 -6.57 14.40
N SER A 187 -15.93 -6.06 13.45
CA SER A 187 -17.13 -5.25 13.74
C SER A 187 -18.20 -5.98 14.55
N SER A 188 -18.33 -7.30 14.41
CA SER A 188 -19.32 -8.08 15.17
C SER A 188 -18.85 -8.43 16.58
N ALA A 189 -17.54 -8.37 16.82
CA ALA A 189 -16.93 -8.69 18.11
C ALA A 189 -16.73 -7.45 18.98
N VAL A 190 -16.50 -6.27 18.38
CA VAL A 190 -16.44 -4.99 19.09
C VAL A 190 -17.74 -4.75 19.84
N GLY A 191 -17.63 -4.31 21.09
CA GLY A 191 -18.75 -4.03 21.98
C GLY A 191 -19.25 -5.24 22.77
N ARG A 192 -18.86 -6.47 22.39
CA ARG A 192 -19.21 -7.67 23.17
C ARG A 192 -18.48 -7.68 24.50
N THR A 193 -19.14 -8.26 25.49
CA THR A 193 -18.60 -8.43 26.84
C THR A 193 -18.28 -9.89 27.13
N PHE A 194 -17.25 -10.10 27.92
CA PHE A 194 -16.82 -11.41 28.41
C PHE A 194 -16.21 -11.24 29.79
N SER A 195 -15.95 -12.34 30.49
CA SER A 195 -15.37 -12.33 31.83
C SER A 195 -13.92 -12.79 31.78
N LEU A 196 -13.03 -12.09 32.49
CA LEU A 196 -11.71 -12.62 32.83
C LEU A 196 -11.73 -13.09 34.27
N VAL A 197 -11.35 -14.35 34.48
CA VAL A 197 -11.18 -14.97 35.79
C VAL A 197 -9.69 -14.92 36.13
N LEU A 198 -9.34 -14.05 37.06
CA LEU A 198 -7.97 -13.80 37.50
C LEU A 198 -7.58 -14.79 38.60
N GLY A 199 -6.44 -15.46 38.46
CA GLY A 199 -5.91 -16.41 39.44
C GLY A 199 -6.35 -17.86 39.22
N GLU A 200 -7.12 -18.15 38.17
CA GLU A 200 -7.60 -19.49 37.82
C GLU A 200 -7.10 -19.94 36.44
N SER A 201 -7.11 -21.26 36.24
CA SER A 201 -6.58 -21.94 35.05
C SER A 201 -7.46 -23.15 34.73
N THR A 202 -7.71 -23.42 33.44
CA THR A 202 -8.31 -24.68 32.98
C THR A 202 -7.38 -25.87 33.14
N ILE A 203 -6.07 -25.63 33.09
CA ILE A 203 -5.06 -26.68 33.22
C ILE A 203 -4.92 -27.09 34.69
N SER A 204 -5.36 -28.30 35.01
CA SER A 204 -5.21 -28.93 36.33
C SER A 204 -3.74 -29.02 36.75
N GLY A 205 -3.41 -28.52 37.95
CA GLY A 205 -2.06 -28.57 38.53
C GLY A 205 -1.21 -27.31 38.37
N LEU A 206 -1.61 -26.35 37.51
CA LEU A 206 -1.00 -25.00 37.46
C LEU A 206 -1.60 -24.04 38.50
N VAL A 207 -2.59 -24.49 39.26
CA VAL A 207 -3.23 -23.72 40.33
C VAL A 207 -2.38 -23.79 41.59
N SER A 208 -1.86 -22.63 41.99
CA SER A 208 -1.24 -22.41 43.29
C SER A 208 -1.70 -21.01 43.72
N VAL A 209 -2.39 -20.90 44.87
CA VAL A 209 -2.84 -19.68 45.58
C VAL A 209 -4.35 -19.37 45.53
N SER A 210 -4.88 -19.08 46.73
CA SER A 210 -6.28 -18.89 47.14
C SER A 210 -7.00 -17.61 46.66
N LYS A 211 -6.38 -16.76 45.84
CA LYS A 211 -6.97 -15.48 45.42
C LYS A 211 -7.52 -15.57 44.01
N SER A 212 -8.85 -15.51 43.88
CA SER A 212 -9.54 -15.43 42.60
C SER A 212 -10.39 -14.16 42.52
N LYS A 213 -10.51 -13.60 41.31
CA LYS A 213 -11.39 -12.47 41.04
C LYS A 213 -11.89 -12.49 39.60
N THR A 214 -13.21 -12.38 39.42
CA THR A 214 -13.81 -12.23 38.09
C THR A 214 -14.00 -10.76 37.76
N ILE A 215 -13.60 -10.36 36.55
CA ILE A 215 -13.78 -9.00 36.03
C ILE A 215 -14.52 -9.04 34.70
N ALA A 216 -15.51 -8.16 34.56
CA ALA A 216 -16.20 -7.96 33.29
C ALA A 216 -15.30 -7.15 32.35
N CYS A 217 -15.21 -7.60 31.10
CA CYS A 217 -14.38 -7.02 30.06
C CYS A 217 -15.23 -6.70 28.83
N LYS A 218 -14.84 -5.67 28.08
CA LYS A 218 -15.51 -5.27 26.84
C LYS A 218 -14.48 -5.15 25.72
N VAL A 219 -14.77 -5.75 24.57
CA VAL A 219 -13.91 -5.64 23.38
C VAL A 219 -14.05 -4.25 22.79
N VAL A 220 -12.97 -3.49 22.73
CA VAL A 220 -12.95 -2.09 22.20
C VAL A 220 -12.21 -1.95 20.88
N GLY A 221 -11.46 -2.97 20.46
CA GLY A 221 -10.68 -2.90 19.23
C GLY A 221 -9.87 -4.16 18.96
N PHE A 222 -9.23 -4.17 17.79
CA PHE A 222 -8.38 -5.26 17.34
C PHE A 222 -7.04 -4.72 16.87
N THR A 223 -5.94 -5.29 17.38
CA THR A 223 -4.59 -4.88 16.98
C THR A 223 -4.00 -5.83 15.93
N PRO A 224 -3.46 -5.31 14.81
CA PRO A 224 -2.66 -6.08 13.87
C PRO A 224 -1.21 -6.24 14.32
N ASP A 225 -0.79 -5.58 15.41
CA ASP A 225 0.59 -5.63 15.91
C ASP A 225 0.90 -7.02 16.44
N VAL A 226 1.77 -7.73 15.73
CA VAL A 226 2.20 -9.09 16.06
C VAL A 226 3.01 -9.18 17.35
N SER A 227 3.53 -8.06 17.87
CA SER A 227 4.24 -8.06 19.16
C SER A 227 3.30 -8.04 20.37
N LEU A 228 2.02 -7.71 20.14
CA LEU A 228 0.95 -7.69 21.12
C LEU A 228 0.15 -8.99 21.01
N PHE A 229 0.62 -10.03 21.71
CA PHE A 229 -0.08 -11.31 21.79
C PHE A 229 -1.10 -11.34 22.91
N GLY A 230 -2.18 -12.09 22.70
CA GLY A 230 -3.21 -12.32 23.71
C GLY A 230 -4.30 -11.26 23.73
N LEU A 231 -4.78 -10.99 24.94
CA LEU A 231 -5.65 -9.87 25.26
C LEU A 231 -4.80 -8.72 25.80
N ILE A 232 -5.09 -7.51 25.34
CA ILE A 232 -4.38 -6.31 25.73
C ILE A 232 -5.32 -5.44 26.57
N ILE A 233 -4.90 -5.13 27.80
CA ILE A 233 -5.63 -4.26 28.74
C ILE A 233 -4.77 -3.05 29.13
N PRO A 234 -5.35 -1.97 29.68
CA PRO A 234 -4.57 -0.81 30.11
C PRO A 234 -3.45 -1.21 31.06
N LEU A 235 -2.24 -0.67 30.86
CA LEU A 235 -1.07 -0.99 31.68
C LEU A 235 -1.34 -0.80 33.18
N GLU A 236 -2.03 0.29 33.53
CA GLU A 236 -2.46 0.59 34.91
C GLU A 236 -3.30 -0.55 35.53
N ALA A 237 -4.14 -1.22 34.73
CA ALA A 237 -4.95 -2.34 35.19
C ALA A 237 -4.07 -3.56 35.51
N VAL A 238 -3.08 -3.86 34.67
CA VAL A 238 -2.11 -4.93 34.93
C VAL A 238 -1.30 -4.66 36.19
N GLU A 239 -0.77 -3.44 36.34
CA GLU A 239 0.00 -3.04 37.52
C GLU A 239 -0.84 -3.22 38.80
N LYS A 240 -2.10 -2.77 38.78
CA LYS A 240 -3.06 -2.95 39.89
C LYS A 240 -3.32 -4.42 40.22
N TYR A 241 -3.54 -5.27 39.21
CA TYR A 241 -3.86 -6.68 39.44
C TYR A 241 -2.64 -7.51 39.85
N ASN A 242 -1.46 -7.21 39.31
CA ASN A 242 -0.20 -7.81 39.76
C ASN A 242 0.08 -7.45 41.23
N LEU A 243 -0.12 -6.18 41.62
CA LEU A 243 -0.01 -5.74 43.01
C LEU A 243 -1.01 -6.48 43.91
N TRP A 244 -2.27 -6.59 43.51
CA TRP A 244 -3.31 -7.29 44.28
C TRP A 244 -2.97 -8.77 44.51
N TYR A 245 -2.50 -9.46 43.46
CA TYR A 245 -2.18 -10.87 43.52
C TYR A 245 -0.92 -11.11 44.35
N ALA A 246 0.19 -10.46 44.00
CA ALA A 246 1.51 -10.64 44.62
C ALA A 246 1.66 -9.98 46.01
N GLY A 247 0.82 -8.98 46.33
CA GLY A 247 0.92 -8.20 47.57
C GLY A 247 2.09 -7.21 47.62
N ARG A 248 2.80 -7.01 46.50
CA ARG A 248 3.91 -6.06 46.34
C ARG A 248 3.90 -5.49 44.92
N GLU A 249 4.50 -4.32 44.73
CA GLU A 249 4.68 -3.78 43.40
C GLU A 249 5.58 -4.69 42.56
N VAL A 250 5.13 -4.99 41.34
CA VAL A 250 5.88 -5.76 40.35
C VAL A 250 6.12 -4.82 39.18
N SER A 251 7.32 -4.29 39.08
CA SER A 251 7.75 -3.36 38.01
C SER A 251 8.60 -4.03 36.93
N ASP A 252 8.54 -5.37 36.86
CA ASP A 252 9.22 -6.18 35.85
C ASP A 252 8.35 -6.24 34.58
N TYR A 253 8.88 -5.70 33.48
CA TYR A 253 8.30 -5.73 32.14
C TYR A 253 8.90 -6.87 31.32
N THR A 254 8.12 -7.44 30.40
CA THR A 254 8.61 -8.52 29.50
C THR A 254 9.29 -7.94 28.27
N GLN A 255 8.79 -6.80 27.78
CA GLN A 255 9.33 -6.12 26.61
C GLN A 255 8.95 -4.64 26.63
N ALA A 256 9.64 -3.83 25.84
CA ALA A 256 9.26 -2.46 25.56
C ALA A 256 9.39 -2.18 24.06
N GLN A 257 8.36 -1.57 23.48
CA GLN A 257 8.49 -0.96 22.16
C GLN A 257 9.12 0.42 22.31
N VAL A 258 10.23 0.64 21.62
CA VAL A 258 10.97 1.91 21.61
C VAL A 258 10.79 2.55 20.24
N GLU A 259 10.21 3.73 20.21
CA GLU A 259 10.01 4.52 19.00
C GLU A 259 11.17 5.49 18.82
N ILE A 260 11.71 5.56 17.60
CA ILE A 260 12.86 6.39 17.26
C ILE A 260 12.46 7.47 16.25
N ALA A 261 13.07 8.66 16.37
CA ALA A 261 12.79 9.78 15.49
C ALA A 261 13.23 9.50 14.04
N ASP A 262 14.37 8.83 13.87
CA ASP A 262 14.98 8.57 12.57
C ASP A 262 15.54 7.15 12.49
N ALA A 263 15.13 6.40 11.46
CA ALA A 263 15.64 5.07 11.15
C ALA A 263 17.17 5.02 10.92
N ARG A 264 17.82 6.16 10.65
CA ARG A 264 19.28 6.25 10.51
C ARG A 264 20.01 6.11 11.85
N GLU A 265 19.37 6.44 12.97
CA GLU A 265 19.95 6.32 14.31
C GLU A 265 19.79 4.90 14.89
N PHE A 266 19.13 4.01 14.14
CA PHE A 266 18.83 2.64 14.53
C PHE A 266 20.02 1.89 15.11
N ASP A 267 21.14 1.83 14.39
CA ASP A 267 22.29 1.00 14.79
C ASP A 267 22.95 1.53 16.07
N ARG A 268 22.98 2.86 16.21
CA ARG A 268 23.48 3.51 17.43
C ARG A 268 22.58 3.21 18.63
N ILE A 269 21.27 3.41 18.50
CA ILE A 269 20.30 3.17 19.58
C ILE A 269 20.28 1.68 19.94
N ARG A 270 20.36 0.79 18.94
CA ARG A 270 20.48 -0.67 19.15
C ARG A 270 21.69 -1.02 20.00
N LEU A 271 22.85 -0.41 19.74
CA LEU A 271 24.07 -0.63 20.53
C LEU A 271 23.92 -0.08 21.96
N GLU A 272 23.34 1.11 22.14
CA GLU A 272 23.07 1.69 23.46
C GLU A 272 22.11 0.81 24.29
N LEU A 273 21.02 0.33 23.68
CA LEU A 273 20.08 -0.62 24.29
C LEU A 273 20.74 -1.98 24.61
N SER A 274 21.62 -2.46 23.73
CA SER A 274 22.39 -3.69 23.97
C SER A 274 23.36 -3.53 25.14
N GLY A 275 23.93 -2.33 25.33
CA GLY A 275 24.75 -1.97 26.47
C GLY A 275 23.99 -1.97 27.80
N LEU A 276 22.67 -1.75 27.78
CA LEU A 276 21.78 -1.92 28.94
C LEU A 276 21.44 -3.40 29.22
N GLY A 277 22.04 -4.34 28.47
CA GLY A 277 21.79 -5.77 28.61
C GLY A 277 20.47 -6.22 27.98
N LEU A 278 19.91 -5.43 27.04
CA LEU A 278 18.69 -5.77 26.32
C LEU A 278 19.03 -6.41 24.97
N MET A 279 18.16 -7.32 24.53
CA MET A 279 18.13 -7.78 23.15
C MET A 279 17.16 -6.90 22.36
N VAL A 280 17.62 -6.38 21.23
CA VAL A 280 16.80 -5.53 20.36
C VAL A 280 16.46 -6.29 19.10
N GLU A 281 15.17 -6.55 18.92
CA GLU A 281 14.58 -7.06 17.70
C GLU A 281 14.03 -5.88 16.87
N SER A 282 14.07 -6.02 15.54
CA SER A 282 13.44 -5.05 14.65
C SER A 282 12.94 -5.74 13.39
N ASN A 283 11.82 -5.23 12.90
CA ASN A 283 11.22 -5.65 11.64
C ASN A 283 11.78 -4.90 10.42
N ARG A 284 12.81 -4.05 10.59
CA ARG A 284 13.44 -3.27 9.50
C ARG A 284 13.90 -4.14 8.35
N ASN A 285 14.55 -5.26 8.64
CA ASN A 285 15.03 -6.17 7.59
C ASN A 285 13.84 -6.75 6.81
N VAL A 286 12.80 -7.20 7.51
CA VAL A 286 11.56 -7.71 6.88
C VAL A 286 10.95 -6.64 5.98
N MET A 287 10.82 -5.41 6.46
CA MET A 287 10.31 -4.29 5.66
C MET A 287 11.18 -4.00 4.43
N GLN A 288 12.50 -4.01 4.57
CA GLN A 288 13.42 -3.82 3.44
C GLN A 288 13.25 -4.92 2.38
N TYR A 289 13.12 -6.18 2.80
CA TYR A 289 12.84 -7.29 1.88
C TYR A 289 11.50 -7.11 1.17
N LEU A 290 10.45 -6.69 1.88
CA LEU A 290 9.14 -6.45 1.28
C LEU A 290 9.14 -5.26 0.31
N LYS A 291 9.83 -4.17 0.66
CA LYS A 291 10.06 -3.02 -0.25
C LYS A 291 10.83 -3.45 -1.50
N MET A 292 11.83 -4.30 -1.35
CA MET A 292 12.60 -4.84 -2.48
C MET A 292 11.71 -5.68 -3.40
N ILE A 293 10.90 -6.59 -2.85
CA ILE A 293 9.94 -7.40 -3.63
C ILE A 293 8.93 -6.49 -4.36
N ALA A 294 8.35 -5.52 -3.67
CA ALA A 294 7.41 -4.56 -4.27
C ALA A 294 8.04 -3.76 -5.42
N ASN A 295 9.31 -3.36 -5.27
CA ASN A 295 10.07 -2.69 -6.32
C ASN A 295 10.34 -3.62 -7.51
N ILE A 296 10.71 -4.87 -7.28
CA ILE A 296 10.92 -5.85 -8.37
C ILE A 296 9.65 -6.08 -9.17
N ILE A 297 8.51 -6.31 -8.50
CA ILE A 297 7.21 -6.46 -9.15
C ILE A 297 6.87 -5.22 -9.98
N SER A 298 7.08 -4.03 -9.41
CA SER A 298 6.85 -2.76 -10.09
C SER A 298 7.73 -2.58 -11.33
N MET A 299 9.00 -2.96 -11.24
CA MET A 299 9.94 -2.92 -12.38
C MET A 299 9.49 -3.87 -13.50
N ILE A 300 9.03 -5.07 -13.17
CA ILE A 300 8.53 -6.03 -14.16
C ILE A 300 7.30 -5.44 -14.90
N ILE A 301 6.31 -4.94 -14.16
CA ILE A 301 5.10 -4.32 -14.75
C ILE A 301 5.46 -3.13 -15.65
N MET A 302 6.33 -2.23 -15.17
CA MET A 302 6.74 -1.06 -15.95
C MET A 302 7.57 -1.46 -17.18
N SER A 303 8.43 -2.48 -17.07
CA SER A 303 9.22 -2.98 -18.20
C SER A 303 8.32 -3.56 -19.31
N LEU A 304 7.25 -4.27 -18.93
CA LEU A 304 6.27 -4.78 -19.86
C LEU A 304 5.53 -3.64 -20.57
N ALA A 305 5.14 -2.60 -19.84
CA ALA A 305 4.51 -1.41 -20.39
C ALA A 305 5.41 -0.69 -21.41
N VAL A 306 6.70 -0.52 -21.07
CA VAL A 306 7.71 0.05 -21.99
C VAL A 306 7.87 -0.83 -23.23
N GLY A 307 7.90 -2.16 -23.07
CA GLY A 307 7.95 -3.11 -24.19
C GLY A 307 6.74 -2.96 -25.13
N VAL A 308 5.53 -2.83 -24.60
CA VAL A 308 4.32 -2.61 -25.39
C VAL A 308 4.35 -1.25 -26.10
N LEU A 309 4.79 -0.18 -25.43
CA LEU A 309 4.96 1.13 -26.06
C LEU A 309 5.98 1.09 -27.19
N PHE A 310 7.06 0.32 -27.01
CA PHE A 310 8.06 0.10 -28.06
C PHE A 310 7.47 -0.64 -29.25
N LEU A 311 6.71 -1.72 -29.04
CA LEU A 311 6.02 -2.44 -30.11
C LEU A 311 5.04 -1.53 -30.87
N ALA A 312 4.26 -0.72 -30.14
CA ALA A 312 3.37 0.27 -30.75
C ALA A 312 4.15 1.30 -31.58
N ALA A 313 5.32 1.74 -31.11
CA ALA A 313 6.18 2.67 -31.83
C ALA A 313 6.76 2.08 -33.12
N VAL A 314 7.18 0.82 -33.10
CA VAL A 314 7.66 0.10 -34.29
C VAL A 314 6.54 -0.03 -35.33
N ASN A 315 5.36 -0.45 -34.90
CA ASN A 315 4.18 -0.59 -35.77
C ASN A 315 3.79 0.75 -36.40
N LEU A 316 3.76 1.82 -35.59
CA LEU A 316 3.47 3.16 -36.06
C LEU A 316 4.52 3.64 -37.07
N THR A 317 5.81 3.42 -36.80
CA THR A 317 6.90 3.80 -37.71
C THR A 317 6.77 3.10 -39.07
N HIS A 318 6.48 1.80 -39.05
CA HIS A 318 6.34 1.00 -40.27
C HIS A 318 5.17 1.50 -41.12
N SER A 319 4.00 1.66 -40.50
CA SER A 319 2.81 2.22 -41.17
C SER A 319 3.08 3.60 -41.76
N GLU A 320 3.67 4.51 -40.97
CA GLU A 320 3.86 5.90 -41.37
C GLU A 320 4.93 6.09 -42.46
N ARG A 321 5.96 5.23 -42.50
CA ARG A 321 6.91 5.22 -43.63
C ARG A 321 6.21 4.91 -44.95
N MET A 322 5.31 3.93 -44.96
CA MET A 322 4.54 3.60 -46.17
C MET A 322 3.61 4.75 -46.57
N ALA A 323 2.92 5.36 -45.60
CA ALA A 323 2.04 6.51 -45.85
C ALA A 323 2.81 7.72 -46.44
N LEU A 324 4.05 7.93 -46.00
CA LEU A 324 4.92 8.99 -46.52
C LEU A 324 5.37 8.73 -47.95
N MET A 325 5.59 7.48 -48.33
CA MET A 325 5.91 7.11 -49.71
C MET A 325 4.71 7.36 -50.64
N GLU A 326 3.50 6.98 -50.22
CA GLU A 326 2.26 7.27 -50.97
C GLU A 326 2.02 8.79 -51.14
N ARG A 327 2.49 9.62 -50.19
CA ARG A 327 2.31 11.08 -50.18
C ARG A 327 3.50 11.87 -50.74
N ARG A 328 4.52 11.19 -51.28
CA ARG A 328 5.76 11.84 -51.72
C ARG A 328 5.53 12.89 -52.82
N GLY A 329 4.68 12.58 -53.80
CA GLY A 329 4.38 13.47 -54.92
C GLY A 329 3.69 14.76 -54.48
N GLU A 330 2.81 14.68 -53.47
CA GLU A 330 2.12 15.85 -52.92
C GLU A 330 3.05 16.77 -52.15
N LEU A 331 3.97 16.20 -51.36
CA LEU A 331 5.02 16.96 -50.69
C LEU A 331 5.98 17.60 -51.71
N GLY A 332 6.24 16.91 -52.83
CA GLY A 332 6.98 17.45 -53.98
C GLY A 332 6.28 18.65 -54.62
N LEU A 333 4.97 18.54 -54.88
CA LEU A 333 4.14 19.63 -55.42
C LEU A 333 4.08 20.83 -54.48
N LEU A 334 3.85 20.60 -53.17
CA LEU A 334 3.87 21.66 -52.17
C LEU A 334 5.23 22.36 -52.13
N GLY A 335 6.32 21.60 -52.21
CA GLY A 335 7.67 22.14 -52.31
C GLY A 335 7.90 22.98 -53.57
N ALA A 336 7.38 22.54 -54.73
CA ALA A 336 7.46 23.28 -55.99
C ALA A 336 6.65 24.58 -55.98
N LEU A 337 5.53 24.61 -55.24
CA LEU A 337 4.73 25.80 -54.99
C LEU A 337 5.32 26.74 -53.92
N GLY A 338 6.53 26.46 -53.42
CA GLY A 338 7.26 27.32 -52.48
C GLY A 338 7.09 26.99 -51.00
N ALA A 339 6.46 25.86 -50.64
CA ALA A 339 6.36 25.46 -49.23
C ALA A 339 7.74 25.12 -48.64
N THR A 340 8.05 25.69 -47.47
CA THR A 340 9.32 25.40 -46.80
C THR A 340 9.33 24.00 -46.17
N ARG A 341 10.51 23.38 -46.08
CA ARG A 341 10.70 22.08 -45.38
C ARG A 341 10.22 22.11 -43.93
N LYS A 342 10.35 23.26 -43.26
CA LYS A 342 9.87 23.45 -41.88
C LYS A 342 8.33 23.43 -41.83
N MET A 343 7.67 24.14 -42.75
CA MET A 343 6.22 24.18 -42.87
C MET A 343 5.64 22.77 -43.14
N MET A 344 6.16 22.06 -44.14
CA MET A 344 5.70 20.70 -44.46
C MET A 344 5.87 19.73 -43.28
N ARG A 345 6.97 19.85 -42.53
CA ARG A 345 7.20 19.04 -41.33
C ARG A 345 6.19 19.33 -40.23
N TRP A 346 5.89 20.59 -39.95
CA TRP A 346 4.92 20.95 -38.91
C TRP A 346 3.49 20.55 -39.26
N ILE A 347 3.11 20.61 -40.55
CA ILE A 347 1.82 20.09 -41.02
C ILE A 347 1.72 18.59 -40.71
N TYR A 348 2.74 17.82 -41.10
CA TYR A 348 2.77 16.38 -40.89
C TYR A 348 2.82 16.01 -39.40
N LEU A 349 3.68 16.64 -38.59
CA LEU A 349 3.75 16.38 -37.15
C LEU A 349 2.47 16.81 -36.41
N GLY A 350 1.82 17.88 -36.87
CA GLY A 350 0.52 18.32 -36.35
C GLY A 350 -0.57 17.28 -36.59
N GLU A 351 -0.63 16.69 -37.78
CA GLU A 351 -1.51 15.55 -38.08
C GLU A 351 -1.27 14.40 -37.09
N LYS A 352 0.00 14.03 -36.86
CA LYS A 352 0.35 12.91 -35.95
C LYS A 352 0.10 13.21 -34.48
N SER A 353 0.24 14.46 -34.08
CA SER A 353 -0.11 14.91 -32.73
C SER A 353 -1.61 14.79 -32.49
N ILE A 354 -2.46 15.16 -33.47
CA ILE A 354 -3.92 15.04 -33.37
C ILE A 354 -4.34 13.57 -33.35
N THR A 355 -3.78 12.72 -34.21
CA THR A 355 -4.08 11.27 -34.16
C THR A 355 -3.61 10.64 -32.85
N GLY A 356 -2.49 11.11 -32.29
CA GLY A 356 -2.01 10.66 -30.98
C GLY A 356 -2.88 11.12 -29.82
N LEU A 357 -3.40 12.36 -29.85
CA LEU A 357 -4.40 12.83 -28.88
C LEU A 357 -5.68 11.99 -28.94
N ALA A 358 -6.19 11.73 -30.15
CA ALA A 358 -7.37 10.88 -30.33
C ALA A 358 -7.12 9.46 -29.80
N ALA A 359 -5.97 8.87 -30.11
CA ALA A 359 -5.59 7.56 -29.60
C ALA A 359 -5.44 7.53 -28.08
N GLY A 360 -4.85 8.57 -27.48
CA GLY A 360 -4.73 8.70 -26.03
C GLY A 360 -6.09 8.79 -25.35
N LEU A 361 -7.01 9.59 -25.89
CA LEU A 361 -8.39 9.70 -25.39
C LEU A 361 -9.14 8.36 -25.48
N ILE A 362 -9.07 7.69 -26.64
CA ILE A 362 -9.72 6.39 -26.85
C ILE A 362 -9.10 5.33 -25.94
N GLY A 363 -7.78 5.29 -25.83
CA GLY A 363 -7.07 4.34 -24.98
C GLY A 363 -7.35 4.54 -23.49
N ALA A 364 -7.34 5.79 -23.02
CA ALA A 364 -7.72 6.12 -21.65
C ALA A 364 -9.19 5.78 -21.36
N GLY A 365 -10.10 6.06 -22.32
CA GLY A 365 -11.51 5.70 -22.22
C GLY A 365 -11.72 4.18 -22.20
N ALA A 366 -11.04 3.44 -23.07
CA ALA A 366 -11.07 1.98 -23.09
C ALA A 366 -10.55 1.39 -21.77
N PHE A 367 -9.45 1.93 -21.25
CA PHE A 367 -8.93 1.56 -19.94
C PHE A 367 -9.98 1.81 -18.84
N ALA A 368 -10.58 3.01 -18.78
CA ALA A 368 -11.59 3.35 -17.78
C ALA A 368 -12.84 2.45 -17.86
N LEU A 369 -13.26 2.06 -19.07
CA LEU A 369 -14.35 1.10 -19.26
C LEU A 369 -13.97 -0.29 -18.74
N CYS A 370 -12.83 -0.84 -19.18
CA CYS A 370 -12.33 -2.13 -18.69
C CYS A 370 -12.19 -2.13 -17.16
N TRP A 371 -11.64 -1.05 -16.62
CA TRP A 371 -11.50 -0.84 -15.19
C TRP A 371 -12.84 -0.93 -14.45
N ASN A 372 -13.85 -0.18 -14.90
CA ASN A 372 -15.17 -0.18 -14.28
C ASN A 372 -15.84 -1.56 -14.37
N ILE A 373 -15.68 -2.28 -15.48
CA ILE A 373 -16.20 -3.65 -15.64
C ILE A 373 -15.55 -4.58 -14.61
N VAL A 374 -14.21 -4.56 -14.50
CA VAL A 374 -13.48 -5.40 -13.55
C VAL A 374 -13.89 -5.08 -12.11
N MET A 375 -13.93 -3.80 -11.75
CA MET A 375 -14.27 -3.39 -10.39
C MET A 375 -15.71 -3.74 -10.03
N THR A 376 -16.66 -3.56 -10.95
CA THR A 376 -18.09 -3.87 -10.71
C THR A 376 -18.33 -5.35 -10.51
N ASN A 377 -17.61 -6.21 -11.24
CA ASN A 377 -17.73 -7.67 -11.16
C ASN A 377 -16.79 -8.31 -10.13
N LEU A 378 -16.02 -7.52 -9.39
CA LEU A 378 -15.12 -8.04 -8.36
C LEU A 378 -15.95 -8.61 -7.18
N PRO A 379 -15.75 -9.89 -6.77
CA PRO A 379 -16.48 -10.46 -5.65
C PRO A 379 -16.25 -9.68 -4.35
N ASP A 380 -17.28 -9.55 -3.51
CA ASP A 380 -17.19 -8.78 -2.26
C ASP A 380 -16.13 -9.33 -1.29
N ALA A 381 -15.91 -10.65 -1.30
CA ALA A 381 -14.83 -11.27 -0.53
C ALA A 381 -13.45 -10.72 -0.93
N VAL A 382 -13.23 -10.47 -2.23
CA VAL A 382 -11.97 -9.92 -2.76
C VAL A 382 -11.86 -8.43 -2.44
N ARG A 383 -12.96 -7.68 -2.54
CA ARG A 383 -12.99 -6.23 -2.20
C ARG A 383 -12.67 -5.96 -0.73
N ARG A 384 -13.01 -6.88 0.17
CA ARG A 384 -12.76 -6.77 1.61
C ARG A 384 -11.32 -7.10 2.03
N LEU A 385 -10.50 -7.64 1.13
CA LEU A 385 -9.09 -7.90 1.44
C LEU A 385 -8.38 -6.56 1.73
N PRO A 386 -7.65 -6.41 2.85
CA PRO A 386 -7.07 -5.13 3.25
C PRO A 386 -6.23 -4.45 2.16
N ILE A 387 -5.44 -5.23 1.42
CA ILE A 387 -4.58 -4.75 0.34
C ILE A 387 -5.41 -4.25 -0.86
N ILE A 388 -6.49 -4.95 -1.21
CA ILE A 388 -7.33 -4.61 -2.37
C ILE A 388 -8.31 -3.49 -2.00
N GLY A 389 -8.98 -3.60 -0.86
CA GLY A 389 -9.92 -2.60 -0.34
C GLY A 389 -9.28 -1.22 -0.14
N SER A 390 -8.05 -1.17 0.37
CA SER A 390 -7.29 0.08 0.50
C SER A 390 -6.73 0.60 -0.82
N ALA A 391 -6.56 -0.27 -1.82
CA ALA A 391 -6.14 0.10 -3.17
C ALA A 391 -7.29 0.68 -4.01
N ILE A 392 -8.53 0.19 -3.90
CA ILE A 392 -9.66 0.60 -4.76
C ILE A 392 -9.87 2.13 -4.85
N PRO A 393 -9.81 2.92 -3.76
CA PRO A 393 -9.95 4.38 -3.84
C PRO A 393 -8.77 5.05 -4.55
N GLN A 394 -7.56 4.52 -4.39
CA GLN A 394 -6.32 5.02 -5.00
C GLN A 394 -6.10 4.47 -6.42
N MET A 395 -6.88 3.46 -6.81
CA MET A 395 -6.86 2.84 -8.13
C MET A 395 -7.54 3.67 -9.22
N ARG A 396 -8.22 4.77 -8.87
CA ARG A 396 -8.60 5.78 -9.85
C ARG A 396 -7.37 6.62 -10.17
N LEU A 397 -6.84 6.47 -11.39
CA LEU A 397 -5.85 7.42 -11.90
C LEU A 397 -6.42 8.83 -11.77
N ASP A 398 -5.66 9.70 -11.11
CA ASP A 398 -5.96 11.13 -11.08
C ASP A 398 -6.14 11.63 -12.54
N ALA A 399 -7.12 12.51 -12.75
CA ALA A 399 -7.35 13.15 -14.03
C ALA A 399 -6.07 13.82 -14.56
N ALA A 400 -5.21 14.29 -13.65
CA ALA A 400 -3.89 14.80 -13.99
C ALA A 400 -2.98 13.73 -14.64
N VAL A 401 -2.93 12.52 -14.09
CA VAL A 401 -2.10 11.42 -14.64
C VAL A 401 -2.65 10.97 -15.99
N LEU A 402 -3.97 10.87 -16.14
CA LEU A 402 -4.60 10.56 -17.43
C LEU A 402 -4.29 11.63 -18.49
N ALA A 403 -4.38 12.91 -18.11
CA ALA A 403 -4.02 14.01 -19.01
C ALA A 403 -2.55 13.94 -19.42
N ILE A 404 -1.64 13.65 -18.49
CA ILE A 404 -0.21 13.44 -18.77
C ILE A 404 -0.01 12.30 -19.76
N VAL A 405 -0.69 11.16 -19.57
CA VAL A 405 -0.60 10.01 -20.49
C VAL A 405 -1.09 10.39 -21.89
N ILE A 406 -2.25 11.05 -22.01
CA ILE A 406 -2.81 11.50 -23.30
C ILE A 406 -1.84 12.44 -24.02
N LEU A 407 -1.30 13.43 -23.30
CA LEU A 407 -0.32 14.38 -23.85
C LEU A 407 0.99 13.67 -24.23
N PHE A 408 1.43 12.71 -23.42
CA PHE A 408 2.60 11.90 -23.69
C PHE A 408 2.44 11.10 -24.99
N ILE A 409 1.28 10.46 -25.22
CA ILE A 409 1.01 9.69 -26.44
C ILE A 409 0.97 10.59 -27.68
N ALA A 410 0.37 11.77 -27.56
CA ALA A 410 0.36 12.77 -28.63
C ALA A 410 1.77 13.23 -28.99
N PHE A 411 2.58 13.56 -27.98
CA PHE A 411 3.97 13.94 -28.15
C PHE A 411 4.80 12.79 -28.75
N TRP A 412 4.65 11.59 -28.20
CA TRP A 412 5.40 10.40 -28.61
C TRP A 412 5.10 10.01 -30.06
N GLY A 413 3.83 10.08 -30.49
CA GLY A 413 3.44 9.88 -31.87
C GLY A 413 4.14 10.84 -32.84
N ALA A 414 4.25 12.12 -32.48
CA ALA A 414 5.00 13.10 -33.26
C ALA A 414 6.51 12.81 -33.29
N VAL A 415 7.09 12.43 -32.14
CA VAL A 415 8.52 12.07 -32.03
C VAL A 415 8.88 10.89 -32.92
N ILE A 416 8.09 9.81 -32.90
CA ILE A 416 8.28 8.63 -33.74
C ILE A 416 8.30 9.00 -35.23
N CYS A 417 7.37 9.88 -35.62
CA CYS A 417 7.18 10.30 -37.01
C CYS A 417 8.19 11.36 -37.49
N TYR A 418 9.00 11.92 -36.59
CA TYR A 418 9.96 12.98 -36.91
C TYR A 418 11.10 12.55 -37.83
N LEU A 419 11.69 11.38 -37.58
CA LEU A 419 12.83 10.88 -38.36
C LEU A 419 12.42 10.53 -39.81
N PRO A 420 11.34 9.78 -40.06
CA PRO A 420 10.88 9.47 -41.41
C PRO A 420 10.65 10.73 -42.28
N ILE A 421 9.88 11.70 -41.78
CA ILE A 421 9.59 12.93 -42.54
C ILE A 421 10.84 13.78 -42.79
N ARG A 422 11.77 13.85 -41.81
CA ARG A 422 13.02 14.59 -41.97
C ARG A 422 13.90 13.98 -43.06
N ARG A 423 13.94 12.65 -43.17
CA ARG A 423 14.67 11.94 -44.22
C ARG A 423 14.05 12.19 -45.59
N LEU A 424 12.71 12.10 -45.70
CA LEU A 424 12.01 12.34 -46.96
C LEU A 424 12.21 13.77 -47.50
N LEU A 425 12.01 14.78 -46.66
CA LEU A 425 12.08 16.19 -47.07
C LEU A 425 13.50 16.69 -47.39
N ARG A 426 14.54 15.86 -47.18
CA ARG A 426 15.92 16.17 -47.62
C ARG A 426 16.13 15.85 -49.10
N LEU A 427 15.31 14.99 -49.69
CA LEU A 427 15.36 14.70 -51.13
C LEU A 427 14.91 15.95 -51.91
N TYR A 428 15.54 16.21 -53.07
CA TYR A 428 15.17 17.36 -53.90
C TYR A 428 13.74 17.21 -54.42
N PRO A 429 12.96 18.32 -54.55
CA PRO A 429 11.58 18.28 -55.06
C PRO A 429 11.47 17.57 -56.42
N ALA A 430 12.46 17.79 -57.30
CA ALA A 430 12.52 17.14 -58.61
C ALA A 430 12.70 15.62 -58.55
N ARG A 431 13.30 15.07 -57.48
CA ARG A 431 13.38 13.62 -57.25
C ARG A 431 12.09 13.05 -56.64
N LEU A 432 11.36 13.85 -55.87
CA LEU A 432 10.06 13.45 -55.30
C LEU A 432 8.92 13.39 -56.35
N LEU A 433 9.11 14.04 -57.50
CA LEU A 433 8.15 14.09 -58.62
C LEU A 433 8.49 13.13 -59.77
N LYS A 434 9.73 12.62 -59.82
CA LYS A 434 10.23 11.73 -60.91
C LYS A 434 9.92 10.25 -60.69
N GLU A 435 9.58 9.87 -59.48
CA GLU A 435 9.15 8.53 -59.06
C GLU A 435 7.78 8.63 -58.41
#